data_AF-N9WX68-F1
#
_entry.id   AF-N9WX68-F1
#
_cell.length_a   1.000
_cell.length_b   1.000
_cell.length_c   1.000
_cell.angle_alpha   90.00
_cell.angle_beta   90.00
_cell.angle_gamma   90.00
#
_symmetry.space_group_name_H-M   'P 1'
#
loop_
_entity.id
_entity.type
_entity.pdbx_description
1 polymer ?
#
loop_
_entity_poly.entity_id
_entity_poly.type
_entity_poly.pdbx_seq_one_letter_code
_entity_poly.pdbx_strand_id
1 'polypeptide(L)'
;MSAGTGVFHSEKNDGEEILRLLQIWILPDRSGYTPQYGEARIPWEARENRLLHIVSGHKNTAYVQIHQDMDIYVSALSSRKELDIPVEPSRQVYLIVIEGEVECNDICLQQRDAVEIDESFCIKTLQGAHVILFDMAREVYFQE
;
A
#
# COMPACT_ATOMS: atom_id res chain seq x y z
N MET A 1 -2.35 12.48 -4.99
CA MET A 1 -3.17 13.66 -5.36
C MET A 1 -4.53 13.54 -4.70
N SER A 2 -4.94 14.52 -3.91
CA SER A 2 -6.31 14.62 -3.37
C SER A 2 -7.08 15.61 -4.22
N ALA A 3 -8.10 15.13 -4.95
CA ALA A 3 -8.87 15.94 -5.90
C ALA A 3 -9.73 17.01 -5.23
N GLY A 4 -10.26 16.75 -4.03
CA GLY A 4 -10.97 17.75 -3.23
C GLY A 4 -12.22 18.30 -3.92
N THR A 5 -12.33 19.62 -3.99
CA THR A 5 -13.40 20.33 -4.71
C THR A 5 -13.33 20.18 -6.24
N GLY A 6 -12.27 19.57 -6.77
CA GLY A 6 -12.10 19.27 -8.18
C GLY A 6 -10.70 19.63 -8.69
N VAL A 7 -10.18 18.80 -9.59
CA VAL A 7 -8.90 19.01 -10.27
C VAL A 7 -8.97 18.42 -11.67
N PHE A 8 -8.31 19.07 -12.63
CA PHE A 8 -7.99 18.46 -13.92
C PHE A 8 -6.54 17.98 -13.86
N HIS A 9 -6.28 16.75 -14.28
CA HIS A 9 -4.92 16.24 -14.40
C HIS A 9 -4.75 15.41 -15.68
N SER A 10 -3.50 15.30 -16.12
CA SER A 10 -3.07 14.41 -17.18
C SER A 10 -1.73 13.81 -16.79
N GLU A 11 -1.54 12.53 -17.04
CA GLU A 11 -0.27 11.83 -16.86
C GLU A 11 0.21 11.33 -18.22
N LYS A 12 1.50 11.50 -18.51
CA LYS A 12 2.11 11.14 -19.78
C LYS A 12 3.46 10.47 -19.52
N ASN A 13 3.74 9.37 -20.21
CA ASN A 13 5.10 8.85 -20.31
C ASN A 13 5.92 9.77 -21.22
N ASP A 14 6.91 10.46 -20.64
CA ASP A 14 7.82 11.35 -21.36
C ASP A 14 9.19 10.71 -21.64
N GLY A 15 9.32 9.39 -21.44
CA GLY A 15 10.50 8.61 -21.75
C GLY A 15 10.32 7.70 -22.97
N GLU A 16 11.44 7.13 -23.44
CA GLU A 16 11.45 6.15 -24.55
C GLU A 16 11.10 4.73 -24.08
N GLU A 17 11.32 4.45 -22.80
CA GLU A 17 11.05 3.14 -22.19
C GLU A 17 9.60 2.99 -21.74
N ILE A 18 9.16 1.73 -21.58
CA ILE A 18 7.82 1.43 -21.07
C ILE A 18 7.69 1.88 -19.61
N LEU A 19 6.78 2.82 -19.36
CA LEU A 19 6.36 3.21 -18.02
C LEU A 19 5.42 2.16 -17.41
N ARG A 20 5.74 1.67 -16.23
CA ARG A 20 4.88 0.82 -15.40
C ARG A 20 4.62 1.52 -14.07
N LEU A 21 3.35 1.68 -13.70
CA LEU A 21 2.94 2.32 -12.45
C LEU A 21 1.69 1.65 -11.87
N LEU A 22 1.47 1.85 -10.57
CA LEU A 22 0.21 1.53 -9.90
C LEU A 22 -0.58 2.83 -9.74
N GLN A 23 -1.82 2.84 -10.23
CA GLN A 23 -2.75 3.94 -10.01
C GLN A 23 -3.80 3.48 -9.00
N ILE A 24 -3.75 4.07 -7.79
CA ILE A 24 -4.57 3.66 -6.64
C ILE A 24 -5.51 4.80 -6.29
N TRP A 25 -6.79 4.49 -6.12
CA TRP A 25 -7.83 5.44 -5.78
C TRP A 25 -8.35 5.12 -4.38
N ILE A 26 -8.29 6.12 -3.50
CA ILE A 26 -8.72 6.02 -2.11
C ILE A 26 -9.83 7.03 -1.91
N LEU A 27 -10.99 6.58 -1.44
CA LEU A 27 -12.07 7.48 -1.05
C LEU A 27 -11.63 8.26 0.19
N PRO A 28 -11.82 9.60 0.23
CA PRO A 28 -11.55 10.35 1.44
C PRO A 28 -12.65 10.12 2.49
N ASP A 29 -12.34 10.41 3.75
CA ASP A 29 -13.26 10.37 4.90
C ASP A 29 -14.43 11.37 4.76
N ARG A 30 -14.25 12.42 3.97
CA ARG A 30 -15.29 13.36 3.56
C ARG A 30 -14.98 14.03 2.23
N SER A 31 -16.02 14.56 1.59
CA SER A 31 -15.89 15.36 0.38
C SER A 31 -15.50 16.82 0.66
N GLY A 32 -15.06 17.53 -0.38
CA GLY A 32 -14.89 18.99 -0.33
C GLY A 32 -13.61 19.48 0.35
N TYR A 33 -12.60 18.63 0.53
CA TYR A 33 -11.25 19.10 0.88
C TYR A 33 -10.72 20.09 -0.18
N THR A 34 -9.85 21.00 0.23
CA THR A 34 -9.05 21.77 -0.72
C THR A 34 -8.15 20.80 -1.51
N PRO A 35 -8.05 20.91 -2.84
CA PRO A 35 -7.16 20.06 -3.62
C PRO A 35 -5.72 20.11 -3.09
N GLN A 36 -5.07 18.95 -3.00
CA GLN A 36 -3.71 18.83 -2.47
C GLN A 36 -2.88 17.85 -3.30
N TYR A 37 -1.60 18.17 -3.49
CA TYR A 37 -0.62 17.27 -4.08
C TYR A 37 0.48 16.97 -3.06
N GLY A 38 0.88 15.70 -2.99
CA GLY A 38 1.98 15.23 -2.17
C GLY A 38 2.78 14.22 -2.99
N GLU A 39 4.09 14.38 -2.99
CA GLU A 39 5.04 13.50 -3.67
C GLU A 39 6.25 13.33 -2.76
N ALA A 40 6.78 12.12 -2.73
CA ALA A 40 8.04 11.82 -2.06
C ALA A 40 8.87 10.87 -2.92
N ARG A 41 10.16 11.18 -3.04
CA ARG A 41 11.15 10.28 -3.64
C ARG A 41 11.92 9.63 -2.51
N ILE A 42 11.76 8.31 -2.39
CA ILE A 42 12.34 7.56 -1.28
C ILE A 42 13.37 6.57 -1.83
N PRO A 43 14.60 6.53 -1.28
CA PRO A 43 15.63 5.59 -1.69
C PRO A 43 15.17 4.13 -1.54
N TRP A 44 15.69 3.23 -2.36
CA TRP A 44 15.28 1.83 -2.39
C TRP A 44 15.56 1.12 -1.05
N GLU A 45 16.70 1.44 -0.45
CA GLU A 45 17.23 0.87 0.79
C GLU A 45 16.32 1.13 1.99
N ALA A 46 15.48 2.18 1.93
CA ALA A 46 14.57 2.52 3.02
C ALA A 46 13.47 1.46 3.25
N ARG A 47 13.16 0.64 2.24
CA ARG A 47 12.14 -0.42 2.29
C ARG A 47 12.74 -1.84 2.26
N GLU A 48 14.05 -1.99 2.29
CA GLU A 48 14.67 -3.32 2.26
C GLU A 48 14.45 -4.04 3.58
N ASN A 49 13.84 -5.23 3.48
CA ASN A 49 13.60 -6.16 4.57
C ASN A 49 12.87 -5.56 5.79
N ARG A 50 11.99 -4.57 5.54
CA ARG A 50 11.20 -3.88 6.57
C ARG A 50 9.96 -3.24 5.96
N LEU A 51 8.93 -3.01 6.78
CA LEU A 51 7.82 -2.13 6.40
C LEU A 51 8.27 -0.68 6.41
N LEU A 52 8.25 -0.03 5.25
CA LEU A 52 8.41 1.41 5.13
C LEU A 52 7.04 2.06 5.05
N HIS A 53 6.71 2.91 6.03
CA HIS A 53 5.48 3.69 6.05
C HIS A 53 5.58 4.87 5.07
N ILE A 54 4.78 4.89 4.01
CA ILE A 54 4.90 5.88 2.92
C ILE A 54 3.73 6.86 2.83
N VAL A 55 2.52 6.43 3.20
CA VAL A 55 1.31 7.27 3.15
C VAL A 55 0.52 7.08 4.43
N SER A 56 -0.01 8.16 5.01
CA SER A 56 -0.85 8.09 6.20
C SER A 56 -1.98 9.11 6.18
N GLY A 57 -3.11 8.75 6.77
CA GLY A 57 -4.17 9.68 7.15
C GLY A 57 -3.81 10.62 8.29
N HIS A 58 -2.88 10.19 9.14
CA HIS A 58 -2.47 10.92 10.33
C HIS A 58 -1.40 11.97 10.00
N LYS A 59 -1.41 13.10 10.72
CA LYS A 59 -0.48 14.20 10.45
C LYS A 59 0.94 13.83 10.87
N ASN A 60 1.91 14.08 9.98
CA ASN A 60 3.35 13.96 10.22
C ASN A 60 3.83 12.55 10.61
N THR A 61 3.09 11.50 10.20
CA THR A 61 3.43 10.09 10.48
C THR A 61 4.09 9.38 9.29
N ALA A 62 3.98 9.94 8.07
CA ALA A 62 4.51 9.37 6.84
C ALA A 62 4.95 10.46 5.84
N TYR A 63 5.47 10.05 4.68
CA TYR A 63 6.00 10.95 3.64
C TYR A 63 4.91 11.71 2.88
N VAL A 64 3.78 11.05 2.61
CA VAL A 64 2.63 11.66 1.93
C VAL A 64 1.40 11.55 2.83
N GLN A 65 0.65 12.64 2.93
CA GLN A 65 -0.59 12.67 3.71
C GLN A 65 -1.81 12.46 2.81
N ILE A 66 -2.78 11.69 3.30
CA ILE A 66 -4.11 11.53 2.70
C ILE A 66 -5.21 11.93 3.69
N HIS A 67 -6.45 11.96 3.21
CA HIS A 67 -7.64 12.27 4.01
C HIS A 67 -8.49 11.02 4.22
N GLN A 68 -7.92 9.96 4.75
CA GLN A 68 -8.62 8.71 5.06
C GLN A 68 -7.94 8.04 6.26
N ASP A 69 -8.68 7.33 7.12
CA ASP A 69 -8.14 6.49 8.20
C ASP A 69 -7.47 5.25 7.60
N MET A 70 -6.26 5.46 7.09
CA MET A 70 -5.52 4.47 6.32
C MET A 70 -4.03 4.79 6.34
N ASP A 71 -3.23 3.73 6.38
CA ASP A 71 -1.79 3.76 6.23
C ASP A 71 -1.36 2.86 5.07
N ILE A 72 -0.31 3.26 4.35
CA ILE A 72 0.25 2.48 3.24
C ILE A 72 1.72 2.21 3.52
N TYR A 73 2.08 0.95 3.44
CA TYR A 73 3.43 0.46 3.65
C TYR A 73 3.96 -0.21 2.39
N VAL A 74 5.26 -0.14 2.18
CA VAL A 74 5.96 -0.92 1.13
C VAL A 74 7.13 -1.67 1.73
N SER A 75 7.42 -2.84 1.18
CA SER A 75 8.58 -3.64 1.59
C SER A 75 9.18 -4.36 0.40
N ALA A 76 10.51 -4.31 0.29
CA ALA A 76 11.30 -5.12 -0.62
C ALA A 76 12.01 -6.21 0.19
N LEU A 77 11.42 -7.41 0.22
CA LEU A 77 11.97 -8.57 0.92
C LEU A 77 12.97 -9.29 0.03
N SER A 78 14.16 -9.52 0.57
CA SER A 78 15.18 -10.37 -0.05
C SER A 78 14.82 -11.85 0.09
N SER A 79 15.43 -12.70 -0.73
CA SER A 79 15.31 -14.16 -0.62
C SER A 79 15.46 -14.69 0.82
N ARG A 80 14.58 -15.63 1.21
CA ARG A 80 14.56 -16.30 2.53
C ARG A 80 14.39 -15.32 3.69
N LYS A 81 13.52 -14.32 3.51
CA LYS A 81 13.11 -13.39 4.55
C LYS A 81 11.64 -13.56 4.87
N GLU A 82 11.32 -13.23 6.12
CA GLU A 82 9.98 -13.21 6.66
C GLU A 82 9.72 -11.88 7.37
N LEU A 83 8.45 -11.52 7.46
CA LEU A 83 8.00 -10.29 8.09
C LEU A 83 6.64 -10.51 8.73
N ASP A 84 6.58 -10.35 10.05
CA ASP A 84 5.34 -10.38 10.81
C ASP A 84 4.63 -9.02 10.71
N ILE A 85 3.34 -9.07 10.46
CA ILE A 85 2.47 -7.91 10.27
C ILE A 85 1.33 -8.01 11.28
N PRO A 86 1.39 -7.23 12.38
CA PRO A 86 0.30 -7.18 13.33
C PRO A 86 -0.89 -6.45 12.70
N VAL A 87 -2.10 -6.97 12.92
CA VAL A 87 -3.36 -6.36 12.49
C VAL A 87 -4.28 -6.27 13.69
N GLU A 88 -4.70 -5.04 14.01
CA GLU A 88 -5.62 -4.78 15.11
C GLU A 88 -7.04 -5.28 14.76
N PRO A 89 -7.85 -5.74 15.73
CA PRO A 89 -9.17 -6.32 15.45
C PRO A 89 -10.16 -5.43 14.69
N SER A 90 -9.98 -4.12 14.76
CA SER A 90 -10.81 -3.12 14.07
C SER A 90 -10.27 -2.72 12.69
N ARG A 91 -9.19 -3.35 12.23
CA ARG A 91 -8.46 -3.01 11.01
C ARG A 91 -8.38 -4.24 10.09
N GLN A 92 -8.06 -3.97 8.83
CA GLN A 92 -7.81 -4.96 7.81
C GLN A 92 -6.66 -4.50 6.92
N VAL A 93 -5.97 -5.45 6.31
CA VAL A 93 -4.86 -5.22 5.41
C VAL A 93 -5.18 -5.78 4.04
N TYR A 94 -5.04 -4.94 3.01
CA TYR A 94 -4.97 -5.41 1.63
C TYR A 94 -3.50 -5.48 1.20
N LEU A 95 -3.01 -6.69 0.92
CA LEU A 95 -1.64 -6.94 0.48
C LEU A 95 -1.64 -7.14 -1.04
N ILE A 96 -0.75 -6.45 -1.76
CA ILE A 96 -0.51 -6.67 -3.19
C ILE A 96 0.97 -7.02 -3.42
N VAL A 97 1.21 -8.09 -4.17
CA VAL A 97 2.55 -8.45 -4.63
C VAL A 97 2.84 -7.70 -5.93
N ILE A 98 3.69 -6.67 -5.88
CA ILE A 98 4.06 -5.89 -7.06
C ILE A 98 4.96 -6.72 -8.00
N GLU A 99 5.96 -7.37 -7.41
CA GLU A 99 6.93 -8.22 -8.08
C GLU A 99 7.36 -9.38 -7.16
N GLY A 100 7.75 -10.52 -7.73
CA GLY A 100 8.18 -11.70 -6.99
C GLY A 100 7.02 -12.57 -6.51
N GLU A 101 7.22 -13.25 -5.38
CA GLU A 101 6.27 -14.20 -4.80
C GLU A 101 6.39 -14.18 -3.27
N VAL A 102 5.25 -14.23 -2.58
CA VAL A 102 5.19 -14.39 -1.13
C VAL A 102 4.30 -15.56 -0.74
N GLU A 103 4.66 -16.23 0.33
CA GLU A 103 3.77 -17.13 1.07
C GLU A 103 3.17 -16.34 2.23
N CYS A 104 1.84 -16.33 2.34
CA CYS A 104 1.07 -15.62 3.35
C CYS A 104 0.04 -16.58 3.96
N ASN A 105 0.22 -16.94 5.23
CA ASN A 105 -0.66 -17.90 5.93
C ASN A 105 -1.02 -19.14 5.07
N ASP A 106 0.01 -19.83 4.56
CA ASP A 106 -0.07 -21.02 3.68
C ASP A 106 -0.65 -20.78 2.26
N ILE A 107 -0.97 -19.53 1.90
CA ILE A 107 -1.38 -19.13 0.54
C ILE A 107 -0.18 -18.57 -0.19
N CYS A 108 0.12 -19.12 -1.37
CA CYS A 108 1.14 -18.58 -2.26
C CYS A 108 0.53 -17.49 -3.16
N LEU A 109 1.09 -16.29 -3.09
CA LEU A 109 0.69 -15.14 -3.89
C LEU A 109 1.82 -14.80 -4.86
N GLN A 110 1.51 -14.79 -6.15
CA GLN A 110 2.44 -14.45 -7.21
C GLN A 110 2.36 -12.96 -7.56
N GLN A 111 3.25 -12.53 -8.45
CA GLN A 111 3.24 -11.18 -8.97
C GLN A 111 1.83 -10.79 -9.48
N ARG A 112 1.33 -9.66 -8.96
CA ARG A 112 0.03 -9.03 -9.19
C ARG A 112 -1.15 -9.67 -8.47
N ASP A 113 -0.93 -10.73 -7.70
CA ASP A 113 -1.94 -11.23 -6.78
C ASP A 113 -2.12 -10.26 -5.61
N ALA A 114 -3.32 -10.31 -5.05
CA ALA A 114 -3.69 -9.54 -3.89
C ALA A 114 -4.57 -10.35 -2.94
N VAL A 115 -4.53 -10.00 -1.66
CA VAL A 115 -5.33 -10.66 -0.62
C VAL A 115 -5.78 -9.63 0.42
N GLU A 116 -6.99 -9.82 0.93
CA GLU A 116 -7.53 -9.11 2.09
C GLU A 116 -7.36 -9.98 3.34
N ILE A 117 -6.88 -9.40 4.43
CA ILE A 117 -6.54 -10.09 5.67
C ILE A 117 -7.00 -9.24 6.86
N ASP A 118 -7.75 -9.81 7.79
CA ASP A 118 -8.29 -9.11 8.97
C ASP A 118 -7.74 -9.65 10.32
N GLU A 119 -6.67 -10.44 10.25
CA GLU A 119 -5.91 -10.93 11.39
C GLU A 119 -4.39 -10.77 11.20
N SER A 120 -3.63 -10.87 12.28
CA SER A 120 -2.16 -10.77 12.20
C SER A 120 -1.60 -11.93 11.36
N PHE A 121 -0.63 -11.64 10.49
CA PHE A 121 -0.10 -12.61 9.54
C PHE A 121 1.41 -12.46 9.35
N CYS A 122 2.00 -13.46 8.70
CA CYS A 122 3.42 -13.45 8.34
C CYS A 122 3.56 -13.65 6.85
N ILE A 123 4.36 -12.81 6.20
CA ILE A 123 4.76 -13.02 4.80
C ILE A 123 6.17 -13.59 4.74
N LYS A 124 6.37 -14.59 3.89
CA LYS A 124 7.67 -15.24 3.67
C LYS A 124 8.02 -15.23 2.19
N THR A 125 9.31 -15.17 1.88
CA THR A 125 9.81 -15.16 0.51
C THR A 125 10.83 -16.25 0.28
N LEU A 126 10.72 -16.97 -0.85
CA LEU A 126 11.76 -17.89 -1.29
C LEU A 126 12.84 -17.18 -2.10
N GLN A 127 12.44 -16.36 -3.08
CA GLN A 127 13.34 -15.66 -4.00
C GLN A 127 13.37 -14.13 -3.81
N GLY A 128 12.48 -13.61 -2.96
CA GLY A 128 12.28 -12.19 -2.71
C GLY A 128 10.99 -11.66 -3.34
N ALA A 129 10.51 -10.53 -2.85
CA ALA A 129 9.28 -9.90 -3.32
C ALA A 129 9.28 -8.40 -3.03
N HIS A 130 8.57 -7.64 -3.87
CA HIS A 130 8.23 -6.25 -3.62
C HIS A 130 6.73 -6.16 -3.39
N VAL A 131 6.32 -5.74 -2.20
CA VAL A 131 4.93 -5.72 -1.77
C VAL A 131 4.50 -4.33 -1.35
N ILE A 132 3.21 -4.05 -1.50
CA ILE A 132 2.52 -2.89 -0.93
C ILE A 132 1.36 -3.38 -0.07
N LEU A 133 1.20 -2.75 1.09
CA LEU A 133 0.18 -3.07 2.07
C LEU A 133 -0.64 -1.82 2.34
N PHE A 134 -1.95 -2.01 2.40
CA PHE A 134 -2.94 -1.00 2.68
C PHE A 134 -3.62 -1.37 3.99
N ASP A 135 -3.27 -0.69 5.06
CA ASP A 135 -3.88 -0.86 6.37
C ASP A 135 -5.04 0.14 6.51
N MET A 136 -6.26 -0.34 6.72
CA MET A 136 -7.46 0.48 6.83
C MET A 136 -8.44 -0.07 7.86
N ALA A 137 -9.45 0.72 8.21
CA ALA A 137 -10.56 0.25 9.04
C ALA A 137 -11.19 -1.02 8.42
N ARG A 138 -11.52 -2.00 9.27
CA ARG A 138 -12.16 -3.23 8.85
C ARG A 138 -13.55 -2.94 8.30
N GLU A 139 -13.80 -3.41 7.09
CA GLU A 139 -15.12 -3.29 6.48
C GLU A 139 -16.03 -4.38 7.05
N VAL A 140 -17.09 -3.97 7.75
CA VAL A 140 -18.11 -4.90 8.22
C VAL A 140 -19.14 -5.04 7.11
N TYR A 141 -18.97 -6.06 6.27
CA TYR A 141 -20.03 -6.45 5.35
C TYR A 141 -21.22 -6.92 6.19
N PHE A 142 -22.26 -6.10 6.28
CA PHE A 142 -23.57 -6.61 6.68
C PHE A 142 -23.97 -7.63 5.62
N GLN A 143 -23.93 -8.91 5.97
CA GLN A 143 -24.64 -9.92 5.19
C GLN A 143 -26.13 -9.57 5.30
N GLU A 144 -26.74 -9.16 4.18
CA GLU A 144 -28.21 -9.10 4.06
C GLU A 144 -28.83 -10.49 4.24
#